data_AF-A0AAD7H2B7-F1
#
_entry.id   AF-A0AAD7H2B7-F1
#
_cell.length_a   1.000
_cell.length_b   1.000
_cell.length_c   1.000
_cell.angle_alpha   90.00
_cell.angle_beta   90.00
_cell.angle_gamma   90.00
#
_symmetry.space_group_name_H-M   'P 1'
#
loop_
_entity.id
_entity.type
_entity.pdbx_description
1 polymer ?
#
loop_
_entity_poly.entity_id
_entity_poly.type
_entity_poly.pdbx_seq_one_letter_code
_entity_poly.pdbx_strand_id
1 'polypeptide(L)'
;IRRHHCLYLNYQSTENWTEARDILHCSPKFHGQERHDFALVNMTGPGTYLACAHILDLFTCKSFDGTSHDVALVSMLKPSSWKPNTVWDGCRVYEGALAFAPGVRPYKDRQAA
;
A
#
# COMPACT_ATOMS: atom_id res chain seq x y z
N ILE A 1 0.16 -15.18 -16.91
CA ILE A 1 0.35 -14.23 -15.79
C ILE A 1 0.68 -15.04 -14.55
N ARG A 2 1.72 -14.68 -13.81
CA ARG A 2 2.12 -15.33 -12.54
C ARG A 2 1.80 -14.39 -11.39
N ARG A 3 1.08 -14.87 -10.38
CA ARG A 3 0.74 -14.10 -9.17
C ARG A 3 1.79 -14.32 -8.07
N HIS A 4 2.03 -13.30 -7.26
CA HIS A 4 2.94 -13.33 -6.11
C HIS A 4 2.23 -12.83 -4.84
N HIS A 5 2.73 -13.23 -3.68
CA HIS A 5 2.16 -12.85 -2.38
C HIS A 5 2.98 -11.80 -1.63
N CYS A 6 4.21 -11.55 -2.09
CA CYS A 6 5.13 -10.61 -1.47
C CYS A 6 6.09 -10.02 -2.51
N LEU A 7 6.56 -8.82 -2.23
CA LEU A 7 7.60 -8.09 -2.96
C LEU A 7 8.77 -7.84 -2.03
N TYR A 8 9.98 -8.18 -2.48
CA TYR A 8 11.22 -7.86 -1.80
C TYR A 8 11.86 -6.66 -2.49
N LEU A 9 11.93 -5.52 -1.80
CA LEU A 9 12.48 -4.28 -2.34
C LEU A 9 13.83 -4.02 -1.69
N ASN A 10 14.91 -4.09 -2.45
CA ASN A 10 16.23 -3.64 -1.99
C ASN A 10 16.43 -2.18 -2.42
N TYR A 11 16.88 -1.33 -1.50
CA TYR A 11 17.16 0.07 -1.78
C TYR A 11 18.33 0.56 -0.95
N GLN A 12 18.92 1.67 -1.37
CA GLN A 12 19.87 2.42 -0.56
C GLN A 12 19.16 3.65 0.01
N SER A 13 19.20 3.81 1.33
CA SER A 13 18.65 5.00 1.95
C SER A 13 19.48 6.22 1.59
N THR A 14 18.83 7.31 1.18
CA THR A 14 19.51 8.58 0.90
C THR A 14 19.84 9.36 2.17
N GLU A 15 19.30 8.96 3.32
CA GLU A 15 19.56 9.61 4.60
C GLU A 15 20.93 9.18 5.17
N ASN A 16 21.21 7.87 5.12
CA ASN A 16 22.39 7.29 5.75
C ASN A 16 23.29 6.51 4.77
N TRP A 17 22.93 6.44 3.49
CA TRP A 17 23.66 5.74 2.42
C TRP A 17 23.85 4.23 2.64
N THR A 18 23.07 3.64 3.54
CA THR A 18 23.12 2.19 3.81
C THR A 18 22.11 1.43 2.95
N GLU A 19 22.46 0.19 2.61
CA GLU A 19 21.54 -0.74 1.94
C GLU A 19 20.53 -1.30 2.94
N ALA A 20 19.28 -1.38 2.50
CA ALA A 20 18.16 -1.92 3.26
C ALA A 20 17.25 -2.76 2.35
N ARG A 21 16.38 -3.54 3.00
CA ARG A 21 15.37 -4.36 2.33
C ARG A 21 14.02 -4.22 3.02
N ASP A 22 13.02 -3.83 2.25
CA ASP A 22 11.62 -3.87 2.66
C ASP A 22 10.93 -5.11 2.08
N ILE A 23 9.97 -5.66 2.83
CA ILE A 23 9.17 -6.81 2.41
C ILE A 23 7.70 -6.41 2.49
N LEU A 24 7.09 -6.24 1.32
CA LEU A 24 5.69 -5.83 1.18
C LEU A 24 4.81 -7.05 0.85
N HIS A 25 3.73 -7.24 1.60
CA HIS A 25 2.82 -8.38 1.49
C HIS A 25 1.48 -7.99 0.87
N CYS A 26 0.88 -8.93 0.14
CA CYS A 26 -0.50 -8.88 -0.35
C CYS A 26 -1.15 -10.27 -0.25
N SER A 27 -0.91 -10.96 0.86
CA SER A 27 -1.30 -12.35 1.05
C SER A 27 -2.64 -12.47 1.77
N PRO A 28 -3.65 -13.12 1.17
CA PRO A 28 -4.93 -13.35 1.83
C PRO A 28 -4.87 -14.43 2.94
N LYS A 29 -3.72 -15.09 3.15
CA LYS A 29 -3.57 -16.20 4.11
C LYS A 29 -2.32 -16.09 4.98
N PHE A 30 -1.85 -14.88 5.26
CA PHE A 30 -0.72 -14.62 6.15
C PHE A 30 -1.03 -15.03 7.59
N HIS A 31 -0.45 -16.13 8.07
CA HIS A 31 -0.75 -16.72 9.40
C HIS A 31 -2.26 -16.91 9.68
N GLY A 32 -3.02 -17.30 8.65
CA GLY A 32 -4.47 -17.50 8.76
C GLY A 32 -5.29 -16.21 8.76
N GLN A 33 -4.67 -15.05 8.49
CA GLN A 33 -5.32 -13.75 8.34
C GLN A 33 -4.94 -13.09 7.01
N GLU A 34 -5.74 -12.15 6.57
CA GLU A 34 -5.43 -11.33 5.40
C GLU A 34 -4.42 -10.24 5.77
N ARG A 35 -3.33 -10.11 4.99
CA ARG A 35 -2.33 -9.05 5.17
C ARG A 35 -2.00 -8.40 3.84
N HIS A 36 -2.28 -7.10 3.78
CA HIS A 36 -1.94 -6.22 2.68
C HIS A 36 -1.18 -5.02 3.23
N ASP A 37 -0.01 -4.76 2.66
CA ASP A 37 0.82 -3.63 3.02
C ASP A 37 0.49 -2.43 2.12
N PHE A 38 0.92 -1.24 2.53
CA PHE A 38 0.74 0.01 1.79
C PHE A 38 2.05 0.44 1.12
N ALA A 39 1.95 1.28 0.09
CA ALA A 39 3.08 1.89 -0.60
C ALA A 39 2.85 3.37 -0.92
N LEU A 40 3.93 4.11 -1.04
CA LEU A 40 3.93 5.44 -1.66
C LEU A 40 4.24 5.29 -3.15
N VAL A 41 3.35 5.79 -3.99
CA VAL A 41 3.43 5.72 -5.45
C VAL A 41 3.77 7.11 -5.98
N ASN A 42 4.81 7.18 -6.81
CA ASN A 42 5.15 8.40 -7.51
C ASN A 42 4.22 8.59 -8.71
N MET A 43 3.33 9.58 -8.65
CA MET A 43 2.39 9.90 -9.70
C MET A 43 3.02 10.92 -10.65
N THR A 44 3.34 10.51 -11.88
CA THR A 44 3.94 11.38 -12.89
C THR A 44 2.87 12.17 -13.67
N GLY A 45 3.10 13.46 -13.90
CA GLY A 45 2.15 14.36 -14.58
C GLY A 45 2.33 15.83 -14.16
N PRO A 46 1.43 16.75 -14.57
CA PRO A 46 1.46 18.12 -14.09
C PRO A 46 1.29 18.15 -12.56
N GLY A 47 2.35 18.53 -11.83
CA GLY A 47 2.36 18.57 -10.37
C GLY A 47 2.68 17.24 -9.69
N THR A 48 3.65 16.48 -10.22
CA THR A 48 4.20 15.24 -9.64
C THR A 48 4.10 15.19 -8.11
N TYR A 49 3.43 14.17 -7.58
CA TYR A 49 3.19 14.01 -6.15
C TYR A 49 3.25 12.54 -5.72
N LEU A 50 3.45 12.32 -4.43
CA LEU A 50 3.39 11.00 -3.81
C LEU A 50 1.96 10.71 -3.36
N ALA A 51 1.42 9.58 -3.81
CA ALA A 51 0.12 9.09 -3.39
C ALA A 51 0.27 7.82 -2.55
N CYS A 52 -0.56 7.70 -1.50
CA CYS A 52 -0.62 6.46 -0.73
C CYS A 52 -1.51 5.45 -1.46
N ALA A 53 -1.07 4.20 -1.54
CA ALA A 53 -1.80 3.12 -2.17
C ALA A 53 -1.77 1.83 -1.31
N HIS A 54 -2.87 1.08 -1.32
CA HIS A 54 -3.00 -0.22 -0.66
C HIS A 54 -2.70 -1.33 -1.68
N ILE A 55 -1.74 -2.21 -1.41
CA ILE A 55 -1.34 -3.25 -2.36
C ILE A 55 -2.30 -4.42 -2.25
N LEU A 56 -3.11 -4.62 -3.29
CA LEU A 56 -4.08 -5.71 -3.33
C LEU A 56 -3.49 -6.99 -3.91
N ASP A 57 -2.64 -6.87 -4.93
CA ASP A 57 -2.08 -8.03 -5.62
C ASP A 57 -0.81 -7.70 -6.40
N LEU A 58 0.00 -8.72 -6.68
CA LEU A 58 1.27 -8.61 -7.38
C LEU A 58 1.35 -9.67 -8.49
N PHE A 59 1.81 -9.26 -9.67
CA PHE A 59 1.89 -10.13 -10.84
C PHE A 59 3.18 -9.93 -11.63
N THR A 60 3.65 -11.00 -12.26
CA THR A 60 4.52 -10.93 -13.43
C THR A 60 3.71 -11.32 -14.67
N CYS A 61 3.62 -10.40 -15.62
CA CYS A 61 2.94 -10.56 -16.90
C CYS A 61 3.98 -10.74 -18.01
N LYS A 62 3.67 -11.52 -19.05
CA LYS A 62 4.47 -11.57 -20.27
C LYS A 62 3.71 -10.88 -21.40
N SER A 63 4.36 -9.94 -22.06
CA SER A 63 3.87 -9.26 -23.26
C SER A 63 3.96 -10.18 -24.47
N PHE A 64 3.29 -9.80 -25.57
CA PHE A 64 3.26 -10.56 -26.81
C PHE A 64 4.65 -10.75 -27.46
N ASP A 65 5.55 -9.81 -27.22
CA ASP A 65 6.97 -9.85 -27.63
C ASP A 65 7.84 -10.77 -26.73
N GLY A 66 7.27 -11.36 -25.69
CA GLY A 66 7.97 -12.19 -24.71
C GLY A 66 8.57 -11.44 -23.53
N THR A 67 8.52 -10.10 -23.51
CA THR A 67 9.03 -9.26 -22.42
C THR A 67 8.22 -9.49 -21.15
N SER A 68 8.89 -9.59 -20.00
CA SER A 68 8.23 -9.75 -18.69
C SER A 68 8.09 -8.40 -17.99
N HIS A 69 6.93 -8.14 -17.41
CA HIS A 69 6.62 -6.94 -16.65
C HIS A 69 6.07 -7.30 -15.28
N ASP A 70 6.61 -6.68 -14.23
CA ASP A 70 6.06 -6.77 -12.89
C ASP A 70 5.03 -5.66 -12.68
N VAL A 71 3.84 -6.04 -12.21
CA VAL A 71 2.67 -5.18 -12.08
C VAL A 71 2.04 -5.37 -10.71
N ALA A 72 1.76 -4.26 -10.03
CA ALA A 72 1.00 -4.27 -8.79
C ALA A 72 -0.44 -3.78 -9.05
N LEU A 73 -1.43 -4.52 -8.54
CA LEU A 73 -2.79 -4.02 -8.41
C LEU A 73 -2.89 -3.27 -7.08
N VAL A 74 -3.25 -1.99 -7.15
CA VAL A 74 -3.33 -1.13 -5.98
C VAL A 74 -4.68 -0.43 -5.89
N SER A 75 -5.12 -0.14 -4.66
CA SER A 75 -6.22 0.78 -4.38
C SER A 75 -5.67 2.10 -3.88
N MET A 76 -5.92 3.19 -4.60
CA MET A 76 -5.45 4.52 -4.19
C MET A 76 -6.23 5.01 -2.98
N LEU A 77 -5.52 5.49 -1.96
CA LEU A 77 -6.15 6.05 -0.78
C LEU A 77 -6.56 7.50 -1.04
N LYS A 78 -7.65 7.93 -0.42
CA LYS A 78 -8.13 9.30 -0.48
C LYS A 78 -7.75 10.04 0.79
N PRO A 79 -7.42 11.35 0.71
CA PRO A 79 -7.27 12.16 1.91
C PRO A 79 -8.54 12.10 2.76
N SER A 80 -8.36 11.88 4.05
CA SER A 80 -9.45 11.88 5.03
C SER A 80 -9.79 13.30 5.47
N SER A 81 -11.06 13.54 5.79
CA SER A 81 -11.48 14.75 6.50
C SER A 81 -11.36 14.62 8.02
N TRP A 82 -11.22 13.39 8.55
CA TRP A 82 -10.99 13.13 9.96
C TRP A 82 -9.59 13.61 10.36
N LYS A 83 -9.48 14.10 11.61
CA LYS A 83 -8.23 14.60 12.17
C LYS A 83 -7.93 13.89 13.49
N PRO A 84 -6.67 13.48 13.73
CA PRO A 84 -6.27 12.93 15.01
C PRO A 84 -6.25 14.04 16.08
N ASN A 85 -6.41 13.64 17.35
CA ASN A 85 -6.36 14.58 18.48
C ASN A 85 -4.98 15.27 18.60
N THR A 86 -3.91 14.59 18.19
CA THR A 86 -2.56 15.15 18.13
C THR A 86 -2.17 15.29 16.68
N VAL A 87 -2.01 16.54 16.23
CA VAL A 87 -1.56 16.87 14.87
C VAL A 87 -0.13 17.40 14.95
N TRP A 88 0.73 16.94 14.05
CA TRP A 88 2.09 17.43 13.87
C TRP A 88 2.30 17.90 12.44
N ASP A 89 3.40 18.61 12.19
CA ASP A 89 3.72 19.07 10.84
C ASP A 89 3.90 17.89 9.87
N GLY A 90 3.26 17.98 8.70
CA GLY A 90 3.20 16.87 7.74
C GLY A 90 2.23 15.73 8.10
N CYS A 91 1.47 15.80 9.19
CA CYS A 91 0.46 14.79 9.52
C CYS A 91 -0.66 14.75 8.47
N ARG A 92 -0.73 13.65 7.71
CA ARG A 92 -1.77 13.41 6.70
C ARG A 92 -2.50 12.11 7.01
N VAL A 93 -3.83 12.16 7.03
CA VAL A 93 -4.67 10.98 7.21
C VAL A 93 -5.29 10.60 5.88
N TYR A 94 -5.30 9.31 5.61
CA TYR A 94 -5.86 8.75 4.40
C TYR A 94 -6.89 7.68 4.74
N GLU A 95 -7.93 7.61 3.93
CA GLU A 95 -8.96 6.57 3.98
C GLU A 95 -8.80 5.66 2.76
N GLY A 96 -8.78 4.35 3.01
CA GLY A 96 -8.90 3.35 1.96
C GLY A 96 -10.36 3.24 1.51
N ALA A 97 -10.58 2.94 0.23
CA ALA A 97 -11.84 2.33 -0.16
C ALA A 97 -11.91 0.99 0.59
N LEU A 98 -12.90 0.83 1.48
CA LEU A 98 -13.18 -0.46 2.12
C LEU A 98 -13.31 -1.51 1.01
N ALA A 99 -12.25 -2.28 0.76
CA ALA A 99 -12.41 -3.58 0.16
C ALA A 99 -13.25 -4.34 1.20
N PHE A 100 -14.53 -4.53 0.89
CA PHE A 100 -15.42 -5.31 1.71
C PHE A 100 -14.82 -6.72 1.87
N ALA A 101 -14.05 -6.94 2.93
CA ALA A 101 -13.93 -8.25 3.52
C ALA A 101 -15.24 -8.47 4.28
N PRO A 102 -16.14 -9.37 3.85
CA PRO A 102 -17.36 -9.65 4.59
C PRO A 102 -16.97 -10.15 5.98
N GLY A 103 -17.13 -9.30 7.00
CA GLY A 103 -16.84 -9.63 8.40
C GLY A 103 -15.98 -8.64 9.18
N VAL A 104 -15.23 -7.74 8.51
CA VAL A 104 -14.41 -6.73 9.21
C VAL A 104 -15.25 -5.48 9.42
N ARG A 105 -15.77 -5.31 10.64
CA ARG A 105 -16.44 -4.06 11.04
C ARG A 105 -15.39 -2.96 11.18
N PRO A 106 -15.64 -1.74 10.68
CA PRO A 106 -14.78 -0.60 10.98
C PRO A 106 -14.70 -0.43 12.50
N TYR A 107 -13.51 -0.09 13.00
CA TYR A 107 -13.26 0.24 14.40
C TYR A 107 -14.22 1.36 14.80
N LYS A 108 -15.32 1.01 15.46
CA LYS A 108 -16.26 1.99 16.01
C LYS A 108 -15.57 2.67 17.18
N ASP A 109 -15.58 3.99 17.13
CA ASP A 109 -15.25 4.87 18.25
C ASP A 109 -15.80 4.28 19.55
N ARG A 110 -14.91 4.00 20.50
CA ARG A 110 -15.31 3.95 21.90
C ARG A 110 -15.78 5.36 22.23
N GLN A 111 -17.10 5.58 22.14
CA GLN A 111 -17.73 6.69 22.84
C GLN A 111 -17.31 6.57 24.31
N ALA A 112 -16.59 7.58 24.78
CA ALA A 112 -16.24 7.72 26.18
C ALA A 112 -17.55 7.78 26.98
N ALA A 113 -17.62 6.93 28.01
CA ALA A 113 -18.63 6.99 29.06
C ALA A 113 -18.30 8.13 30.02
#